data_AF-A0A1H8IK62-F1
#
_entry.id   AF-A0A1H8IK62-F1
#
_cell.length_a   1.000
_cell.length_b   1.000
_cell.length_c   1.000
_cell.angle_alpha   90.00
_cell.angle_beta   90.00
_cell.angle_gamma   90.00
#
_symmetry.space_group_name_H-M   'P 1'
#
loop_
_entity.id
_entity.type
_entity.pdbx_description
1 polymer ?
#
loop_
_entity_poly.entity_id
_entity_poly.type
_entity_poly.pdbx_seq_one_letter_code
_entity_poly.pdbx_strand_id
1 'polypeptide(L)' 'MEAVLIHPKNKEQLAAVKAFAKALKMDFETKVEESPYNPEFVQRILNADKSAKMGNVTRIKNAKNIWADIL' A
#
# COMPACT_ATOMS: atom_id res chain seq x y z
N MET A 1 -24.75 11.85 -16.90
CA MET A 1 -24.53 12.62 -15.65
C MET A 1 -23.11 12.38 -15.21
N GLU A 2 -22.47 13.40 -14.66
CA GLU A 2 -21.07 13.34 -14.22
C GLU A 2 -20.98 12.86 -12.77
N ALA A 3 -19.90 12.17 -12.42
CA ALA A 3 -19.65 11.69 -11.06
C ALA A 3 -18.52 12.51 -10.42
N VAL A 4 -18.71 12.92 -9.16
CA VAL A 4 -17.70 13.68 -8.40
C VAL A 4 -16.98 12.73 -7.45
N LEU A 5 -15.65 12.61 -7.61
CA LEU A 5 -14.79 11.87 -6.69
C LEU A 5 -14.20 12.82 -5.64
N ILE A 6 -14.42 12.50 -4.37
CA ILE A 6 -13.87 13.25 -3.24
C ILE A 6 -12.78 12.38 -2.59
N HIS A 7 -11.59 12.94 -2.35
CA HIS A 7 -10.45 12.25 -1.74
C HIS A 7 -10.14 12.83 -0.34
N PRO A 8 -10.80 12.33 0.73
CA PRO A 8 -10.53 12.77 2.09
C PRO A 8 -9.09 12.43 2.51
N LYS A 9 -8.40 13.38 3.13
CA LYS A 9 -7.01 13.19 3.58
C LYS A 9 -6.89 12.55 4.96
N ASN A 10 -7.98 12.52 5.73
CA ASN A 10 -8.00 11.97 7.09
C ASN A 10 -9.40 11.40 7.44
N LYS A 11 -9.47 10.72 8.59
CA LYS A 11 -10.70 10.06 9.07
C LYS A 11 -11.84 11.04 9.35
N GLU A 12 -11.53 12.25 9.84
CA GLU A 12 -12.53 13.28 10.14
C GLU A 12 -13.20 13.81 8.87
N GLN A 13 -12.41 14.12 7.83
CA GLN A 13 -12.93 14.54 6.53
C GLN A 13 -13.79 13.44 5.90
N LEU A 14 -13.37 12.17 6.00
CA LEU A 14 -14.16 11.05 5.50
C LEU A 14 -15.50 10.94 6.23
N ALA A 15 -15.51 11.12 7.55
CA ALA A 15 -16.75 11.09 8.34
C ALA A 15 -17.70 12.25 7.95
N ALA A 16 -17.16 13.46 7.76
CA ALA A 16 -17.93 14.62 7.35
C ALA A 16 -18.59 14.42 5.97
N VAL A 17 -17.84 13.93 4.98
CA VAL A 17 -18.37 13.66 3.63
C VAL A 17 -19.47 12.59 3.66
N LYS A 18 -19.29 11.53 4.45
CA LYS A 18 -20.32 10.49 4.62
C LYS A 18 -21.59 11.03 5.26
N ALA A 19 -21.46 11.88 6.29
CA ALA A 19 -22.60 12.50 6.95
C ALA A 19 -23.37 13.44 5.99
N PHE A 20 -22.63 14.23 5.20
CA PHE A 20 -23.20 15.11 4.19
C PHE A 20 -23.98 14.33 3.11
N ALA A 21 -23.38 13.28 2.53
CA ALA A 21 -24.04 12.45 1.52
C ALA A 21 -25.32 11.78 2.07
N LYS A 22 -25.28 11.28 3.31
CA LYS A 22 -26.46 10.70 3.99
C LYS A 22 -27.56 11.74 4.20
N ALA A 23 -27.22 12.95 4.64
CA ALA A 23 -28.19 14.03 4.86
C ALA A 23 -28.92 14.39 3.54
N LEU A 24 -28.23 14.30 2.41
CA LEU A 24 -28.79 14.53 1.08
C LEU A 24 -29.46 13.30 0.45
N LYS A 25 -29.52 12.17 1.16
CA LYS A 25 -30.03 10.88 0.65
C LYS A 25 -29.34 10.45 -0.65
N MET A 26 -28.04 10.74 -0.78
CA MET A 26 -27.23 10.31 -1.90
C MET A 26 -26.60 8.94 -1.61
N ASP A 27 -26.61 8.06 -2.60
CA ASP A 27 -25.86 6.81 -2.56
C ASP A 27 -24.37 7.09 -2.78
N PHE A 28 -23.52 6.41 -2.03
CA PHE A 28 -22.07 6.52 -2.16
C PHE A 28 -21.38 5.17 -1.98
N GLU A 29 -20.29 4.99 -2.70
CA GLU A 29 -19.43 3.82 -2.60
C GLU A 29 -18.14 4.20 -1.87
N THR A 30 -17.68 3.35 -0.96
CA THR A 30 -16.34 3.46 -0.38
C THR A 30 -15.45 2.38 -0.96
N LYS A 31 -14.55 2.78 -1.85
CA LYS A 31 -13.42 1.94 -2.24
C LYS A 31 -12.31 2.22 -1.23
N VAL A 32 -12.04 1.24 -0.38
CA VAL A 32 -10.72 1.19 0.25
C VAL A 32 -9.77 0.89 -0.90
N GLU A 33 -8.76 1.73 -1.12
CA GLU A 33 -7.64 1.34 -1.98
C GLU A 33 -7.00 0.13 -1.31
N GLU A 34 -7.47 -1.06 -1.65
CA GLU A 34 -6.74 -2.28 -1.35
C GLU A 34 -5.38 -2.11 -2.02
N SER A 35 -4.32 -2.26 -1.23
CA SER A 35 -2.97 -2.29 -1.78
C SER A 35 -2.97 -3.28 -2.95
N PRO A 36 -2.47 -2.90 -4.13
CA PRO A 36 -2.40 -3.82 -5.28
C PRO A 36 -1.51 -5.04 -4.99
N TYR A 37 -0.75 -4.99 -3.90
CA TYR A 37 0.13 -6.06 -3.45
C TYR A 37 -0.58 -7.01 -2.49
N ASN A 38 -0.45 -8.32 -2.78
CA ASN A 38 -0.90 -9.38 -1.90
C ASN A 38 -0.32 -9.20 -0.47
N PRO A 39 -1.14 -9.26 0.59
CA PRO A 39 -0.67 -9.09 1.97
C PRO A 39 0.45 -10.03 2.40
N GLU A 40 0.43 -11.30 1.99
CA GLU A 40 1.50 -12.26 2.29
C GLU A 40 2.82 -11.86 1.60
N PHE A 41 2.74 -11.33 0.38
CA PHE A 41 3.90 -10.80 -0.31
C PHE A 41 4.51 -9.62 0.45
N VAL A 42 3.67 -8.67 0.89
CA VAL A 42 4.13 -7.53 1.70
C VAL A 42 4.80 -8.01 2.99
N GLN A 43 4.20 -9.00 3.67
CA GLN A 43 4.76 -9.56 4.90
C GLN A 43 6.13 -10.22 4.67
N ARG A 44 6.31 -10.95 3.57
CA ARG A 44 7.61 -11.54 3.20
C ARG A 44 8.68 -10.47 2.98
N ILE A 45 8.37 -9.38 2.30
CA ILE A 45 9.31 -8.27 2.08
C ILE A 45 9.68 -7.59 3.40
N LEU A 46 8.71 -7.32 4.27
CA LEU A 46 8.98 -6.73 5.59
C LEU A 46 9.87 -7.63 6.46
N ASN A 47 9.69 -8.96 6.38
CA ASN A 47 10.54 -9.91 7.08
C ASN A 47 11.96 -9.95 6.49
N ALA A 48 12.09 -9.90 5.16
CA ALA A 48 13.38 -9.82 4.49
C ALA A 48 14.14 -8.54 4.88
N ASP A 49 13.47 -7.39 4.94
CA ASP A 49 14.06 -6.11 5.38
C ASP A 49 14.58 -6.19 6.82
N LYS A 50 13.80 -6.76 7.75
CA LYS A 50 14.25 -7.00 9.13
C LYS A 50 15.48 -7.90 9.17
N SER A 51 15.47 -9.01 8.41
CA SER A 51 16.59 -9.95 8.34
C SER A 51 17.86 -9.28 7.79
N ALA A 52 17.72 -8.46 6.74
CA ALA A 52 18.83 -7.71 6.16
C ALA A 52 19.42 -6.70 7.15
N LYS A 53 18.57 -5.99 7.91
CA LYS A 53 18.99 -5.09 8.99
C LYS A 53 19.73 -5.82 10.12
N MET A 54 19.43 -7.09 10.35
CA MET A 54 20.17 -7.96 11.28
C MET A 54 21.50 -8.49 10.71
N GLY A 55 21.84 -8.14 9.46
CA GLY A 55 23.09 -8.54 8.81
C GLY A 55 23.00 -9.83 8.00
N ASN A 56 21.82 -10.45 7.87
CA ASN A 56 21.60 -11.63 7.04
C ASN A 56 21.51 -11.23 5.55
N VAL A 57 22.62 -10.78 4.99
CA VAL A 57 22.72 -10.31 3.61
C VAL A 57 23.84 -11.01 2.86
N THR A 58 23.63 -11.23 1.56
CA THR A 58 24.67 -11.69 0.65
C THR A 58 25.30 -10.48 -0.03
N ARG A 59 26.61 -10.28 0.14
CA ARG A 59 27.31 -9.18 -0.53
C ARG A 59 27.69 -9.59 -1.94
N ILE A 60 27.20 -8.82 -2.92
CA ILE A 60 27.59 -8.96 -4.32
C ILE A 60 28.99 -8.35 -4.49
N LYS A 61 29.93 -9.16 -4.98
CA LYS A 61 31.32 -8.75 -5.21
C LYS A 61 31.48 -8.06 -6.55
N ASN A 62 30.73 -8.50 -7.56
CA ASN A 62 30.77 -7.94 -8.89
C ASN A 62 29.39 -7.44 -9.32
N ALA A 63 29.18 -6.12 -9.27
CA ALA A 63 27.92 -5.51 -9.70
C ALA A 63 27.59 -5.75 -11.19
N LYS A 64 28.59 -6.07 -12.03
CA LYS A 64 28.38 -6.41 -13.46
C LYS A 64 27.99 -7.87 -13.66
N ASN A 65 28.23 -8.74 -12.68
CA ASN A 65 27.85 -10.14 -12.74
C ASN A 65 27.31 -10.61 -11.39
N ILE A 66 26.07 -10.20 -11.09
CA ILE A 66 25.38 -10.55 -9.85
C ILE A 66 25.04 -12.04 -9.76
N TRP A 67 24.86 -12.70 -10.91
CA TRP A 67 24.43 -14.10 -10.99
C TRP A 67 25.42 -15.07 -10.34
N ALA A 68 26.71 -14.75 -10.35
CA ALA A 68 27.75 -15.59 -9.74
C ALA A 68 27.69 -15.62 -8.21
N ASP A 69 27.04 -14.63 -7.58
CA ASP A 69 26.96 -14.48 -6.12
C ASP A 69 25.56 -14.83 -5.57
N ILE A 70 24.55 -15.05 -6.42
CA ILE A 70 23.13 -15.28 -6.02
C ILE A 70 22.56 -16.64 -6.46
N LEU A 71 23.30 -17.42 -7.26
CA LEU A 71 23.01 -18.81 -7.64
C LEU A 71 23.84 -19.76 -6.79
#